data_AF-A0A2J6JA68-F1
#
_entry.id   AF-A0A2J6JA68-F1
#
_cell.length_a   1.000
_cell.length_b   1.000
_cell.length_c   1.000
_cell.angle_alpha   90.00
_cell.angle_beta   90.00
_cell.angle_gamma   90.00
#
_symmetry.space_group_name_H-M   'P 1'
#
loop_
_entity.id
_entity.type
_entity.pdbx_description
1 polymer ?
#
loop_
_entity_poly.entity_id
_entity_poly.type
_entity_poly.pdbx_seq_one_letter_code
_entity_poly.pdbx_strand_id
1 'polypeptide(L)'
;MLWFLLFIVLIGAGFYFYQELLTIQREIREEQQAALESEAEVVADKAVPAAEEEAGEADENAAEPAVVEEEPTLEGALLKAVSAAPGLLQSEIYPEFPDYTRKQLQQALRKLEDAGALRREKQGSSYLLFPAE
;
A
#
# COMPACT_ATOMS: atom_id res chain seq x y z
N MET A 1 -12.17 -10.34 46.31
CA MET A 1 -12.73 -11.43 45.47
C MET A 1 -13.59 -10.88 44.31
N LEU A 2 -14.59 -10.03 44.55
CA LEU A 2 -15.46 -9.48 43.48
C LEU A 2 -14.70 -8.70 42.37
N TRP A 3 -13.69 -7.91 42.76
CA TRP A 3 -12.88 -7.14 41.80
C TRP A 3 -12.09 -8.02 40.82
N PHE A 4 -11.64 -9.19 41.26
CA PHE A 4 -10.94 -10.16 40.41
C PHE A 4 -11.88 -10.81 39.38
N LEU A 5 -13.13 -11.11 39.78
CA LEU A 5 -14.17 -11.56 38.86
C LEU A 5 -14.50 -10.50 37.80
N LEU A 6 -14.59 -9.23 38.22
CA LEU A 6 -14.82 -8.10 37.30
C LEU A 6 -13.67 -7.96 36.30
N PHE A 7 -12.43 -8.16 36.75
CA PHE A 7 -11.24 -8.14 35.89
C PHE A 7 -11.24 -9.28 34.86
N ILE A 8 -11.63 -10.49 35.27
CA ILE A 8 -11.77 -11.63 34.35
C ILE A 8 -12.85 -11.38 33.31
N VAL A 9 -14.00 -10.84 33.72
CA VAL A 9 -15.09 -10.48 32.79
C VAL A 9 -14.64 -9.42 31.80
N LEU A 10 -13.89 -8.41 32.25
CA LEU A 10 -13.37 -7.36 31.38
C LEU A 10 -12.35 -7.89 30.36
N ILE A 11 -11.44 -8.77 30.78
CA ILE A 11 -10.48 -9.42 29.89
C ILE A 11 -11.20 -10.34 28.89
N GLY A 12 -12.17 -11.12 29.36
CA GLY A 12 -12.95 -12.01 28.51
C GLY A 12 -13.76 -11.25 27.46
N ALA A 13 -14.40 -10.15 27.86
CA ALA A 13 -15.11 -9.27 26.93
C ALA A 13 -14.15 -8.62 25.93
N GLY A 14 -13.00 -8.11 26.38
CA GLY A 14 -11.99 -7.55 25.49
C GLY A 14 -11.45 -8.57 24.48
N PHE A 15 -11.21 -9.80 24.91
CA PHE A 15 -10.77 -10.89 24.03
C PHE A 15 -11.85 -11.29 23.01
N TYR A 16 -13.11 -11.33 23.43
CA TYR A 16 -14.24 -11.61 22.53
C TYR A 16 -14.39 -10.53 21.45
N PHE A 17 -14.37 -9.26 21.83
CA PHE A 17 -14.39 -8.14 20.88
C PHE A 17 -13.19 -8.15 19.92
N TYR A 18 -12.01 -8.53 20.41
CA TYR A 18 -10.82 -8.66 19.57
C TYR A 18 -10.96 -9.76 18.52
N GLN A 19 -11.55 -10.90 18.88
CA GLN A 19 -11.85 -11.97 17.91
C GLN A 19 -12.86 -11.51 16.86
N GLU A 20 -13.92 -10.82 17.27
CA GLU A 20 -14.96 -10.33 16.36
C GLU A 20 -14.39 -9.34 15.33
N LEU A 21 -13.52 -8.43 15.76
CA LEU A 21 -12.82 -7.50 14.86
C LEU A 21 -11.91 -8.20 13.86
N LEU A 22 -11.30 -9.32 14.24
CA LEU A 22 -10.48 -10.13 13.32
C LEU A 22 -11.34 -10.89 12.30
N THR A 23 -12.52 -11.37 12.71
CA THR A 23 -13.48 -12.04 11.81
C THR A 23 -13.98 -11.07 10.75
N ILE A 24 -14.42 -9.87 11.15
CA ILE A 24 -14.90 -8.83 10.22
C ILE A 24 -13.82 -8.44 9.22
N GLN A 25 -12.56 -8.29 9.66
CA GLN A 25 -11.45 -8.01 8.75
C GLN A 25 -11.19 -9.13 7.72
N ARG A 26 -11.48 -10.39 8.08
CA ARG A 26 -11.34 -11.52 7.16
C ARG A 26 -12.46 -11.55 6.15
N GLU A 27 -13.70 -11.35 6.58
CA GLU A 27 -14.88 -11.28 5.70
C GLU A 27 -14.74 -10.17 4.66
N ILE A 28 -14.31 -8.96 5.06
CA ILE A 28 -14.08 -7.84 4.12
C ILE A 28 -13.01 -8.19 3.07
N ARG A 29 -11.96 -8.94 3.46
CA ARG A 29 -10.91 -9.34 2.53
C ARG A 29 -11.40 -10.38 1.53
N GLU A 30 -12.22 -11.33 1.97
CA GLU A 30 -12.82 -12.36 1.12
C GLU A 30 -13.82 -11.73 0.14
N GLU A 31 -14.67 -10.79 0.59
CA GLU A 31 -15.59 -10.06 -0.28
C GLU A 31 -14.85 -9.20 -1.31
N GLN A 32 -13.77 -8.51 -0.92
CA GLN A 32 -12.96 -7.73 -1.88
C GLN A 32 -12.25 -8.63 -2.89
N GLN A 33 -11.78 -9.81 -2.49
CA GLN A 33 -11.19 -10.77 -3.42
C GLN A 33 -12.22 -11.33 -4.40
N ALA A 34 -13.41 -11.69 -3.91
CA ALA A 34 -14.51 -12.14 -4.77
C ALA A 34 -14.96 -11.04 -5.75
N ALA A 35 -15.00 -9.77 -5.31
CA ALA A 35 -15.31 -8.64 -6.17
C ALA A 35 -14.24 -8.44 -7.26
N LEU A 36 -12.95 -8.50 -6.90
CA LEU A 36 -11.85 -8.38 -7.86
C LEU A 36 -11.80 -9.53 -8.87
N GLU A 37 -12.14 -10.76 -8.47
CA GLU A 37 -12.26 -11.89 -9.38
C GLU A 37 -13.41 -11.70 -10.38
N SER A 38 -14.55 -11.15 -9.91
CA SER A 38 -15.68 -10.82 -10.80
C SER A 38 -15.37 -9.68 -11.78
N GLU A 39 -14.58 -8.69 -11.36
CA GLU A 39 -14.16 -7.58 -12.22
C GLU A 39 -13.11 -8.02 -13.25
N ALA A 40 -12.18 -8.90 -12.87
CA ALA A 40 -11.20 -9.49 -13.77
C ALA A 40 -11.85 -10.36 -14.87
N GLU A 41 -12.94 -11.07 -14.56
CA GLU A 41 -13.71 -11.84 -15.54
C GLU A 41 -14.41 -10.93 -16.58
N VAL A 42 -14.86 -9.74 -16.17
CA VAL A 42 -15.48 -8.75 -17.07
C VAL A 42 -14.45 -8.04 -17.96
N VAL A 43 -13.21 -7.85 -17.50
CA VAL A 43 -12.13 -7.23 -18.29
C VAL A 43 -11.52 -8.21 -19.30
N ALA A 44 -11.47 -9.51 -18.98
CA ALA A 44 -10.93 -10.54 -19.88
C ALA A 44 -11.73 -10.71 -21.18
N ASP A 45 -13.03 -10.38 -21.19
CA ASP A 45 -13.88 -10.47 -22.39
C ASP A 45 -13.69 -9.27 -23.37
N LYS A 46 -12.86 -8.29 -23.01
CA LYS A 46 -12.67 -7.05 -23.80
C LYS A 46 -11.31 -6.90 -24.47
N ALA A 47 -10.45 -7.91 -24.46
CA ALA A 47 -9.12 -7.88 -25.09
C ALA A 47 -9.09 -8.66 -26.42
N VAL A 48 -9.25 -7.96 -27.54
CA VAL A 48 -8.90 -8.40 -28.90
C VAL A 48 -8.01 -7.29 -29.52
N PRO A 49 -6.94 -7.65 -30.26
CA PRO A 49 -5.65 -6.93 -30.24
C PRO A 49 -5.55 -5.87 -31.34
N ALA A 50 -4.72 -4.85 -31.11
CA ALA A 50 -4.42 -3.84 -32.12
C ALA A 50 -2.92 -3.52 -32.17
N ALA A 51 -2.33 -3.93 -33.30
CA ALA A 51 -1.23 -3.31 -34.03
C ALA A 51 0.17 -3.26 -33.38
N GLU A 52 0.99 -4.25 -33.77
CA GLU A 52 2.44 -4.11 -33.93
C GLU A 52 2.74 -3.42 -35.27
N GLU A 53 3.36 -2.25 -35.22
CA GLU A 53 4.15 -1.54 -36.24
C GLU A 53 4.70 -0.30 -35.49
N GLU A 54 5.97 0.09 -35.45
CA GLU A 54 7.10 -0.07 -36.36
C GLU A 54 8.43 -0.14 -35.58
N ALA A 55 9.40 -0.80 -36.19
CA ALA A 55 10.82 -0.67 -35.86
C ALA A 55 11.40 0.61 -36.53
N GLY A 56 12.17 1.39 -35.77
CA GLY A 56 12.98 2.51 -36.26
C GLY A 56 14.27 2.63 -35.44
N GLU A 57 15.40 2.58 -36.12
CA GLU A 57 16.78 2.47 -35.63
C GLU A 57 17.37 3.77 -35.04
N ALA A 58 18.42 3.56 -34.21
CA ALA A 58 19.63 4.39 -33.99
C ALA A 58 19.50 5.75 -33.25
N ASP A 59 20.19 5.92 -32.11
CA ASP A 59 21.61 6.31 -32.03
C ASP A 59 21.96 6.75 -30.58
N GLU A 60 23.25 6.64 -30.23
CA GLU A 60 23.85 6.81 -28.92
C GLU A 60 24.06 8.29 -28.51
N ASN A 61 23.96 8.52 -27.19
CA ASN A 61 24.81 9.45 -26.41
C ASN A 61 24.65 10.98 -26.56
N ALA A 62 23.93 11.61 -25.61
CA ALA A 62 24.34 12.90 -25.05
C ALA A 62 23.63 13.15 -23.71
N ALA A 63 24.41 13.48 -22.69
CA ALA A 63 23.96 13.81 -21.36
C ALA A 63 23.24 15.16 -21.31
N GLU A 64 22.03 15.18 -20.75
CA GLU A 64 21.45 16.31 -20.03
C GLU A 64 20.70 15.76 -18.80
N PRO A 65 20.83 16.38 -17.61
CA PRO A 65 20.08 15.95 -16.43
C PRO A 65 18.63 16.36 -16.66
N ALA A 66 17.86 15.44 -17.24
CA ALA A 66 16.42 15.58 -17.37
C ALA A 66 15.85 15.71 -15.95
N VAL A 67 15.52 16.94 -15.59
CA VAL A 67 14.59 17.29 -14.53
C VAL A 67 13.33 16.50 -14.85
N VAL A 68 13.17 15.36 -14.18
CA VAL A 68 12.03 14.46 -14.41
C VAL A 68 10.80 15.22 -13.97
N GLU A 69 10.05 15.67 -14.96
CA GLU A 69 8.72 16.23 -14.85
C GLU A 69 7.90 15.34 -13.92
N GLU A 70 7.37 15.93 -12.86
CA GLU A 70 6.53 15.29 -11.86
C GLU A 70 5.23 14.81 -12.52
N GLU A 71 5.26 13.65 -13.15
CA GLU A 71 4.06 12.84 -13.19
C GLU A 71 3.65 12.59 -11.72
N PRO A 72 2.35 12.67 -11.37
CA PRO A 72 1.87 12.28 -10.06
C PRO A 72 1.97 10.75 -9.94
N THR A 73 3.20 10.27 -9.90
CA THR A 73 3.53 8.88 -9.67
C THR A 73 3.14 8.55 -8.24
N LEU A 74 2.70 7.32 -8.04
CA LEU A 74 2.36 6.79 -6.72
C LEU A 74 3.49 7.05 -5.71
N GLU A 75 4.73 6.91 -6.17
CA GLU A 75 5.94 7.18 -5.42
C GLU A 75 6.02 8.64 -4.93
N GLY A 76 5.74 9.62 -5.79
CA GLY A 76 5.74 11.04 -5.43
C GLY A 76 4.61 11.40 -4.45
N ALA A 77 3.42 10.82 -4.64
CA ALA A 77 2.30 11.03 -3.73
C ALA A 77 2.58 10.42 -2.33
N LEU A 78 3.20 9.23 -2.27
CA LEU A 78 3.66 8.61 -1.03
C LEU A 78 4.70 9.46 -0.32
N LEU A 79 5.70 9.98 -1.03
CA LEU A 79 6.71 10.86 -0.44
C LEU A 79 6.09 12.12 0.14
N LYS A 80 5.12 12.72 -0.54
CA LYS A 80 4.42 13.90 -0.06
C LYS A 80 3.63 13.61 1.22
N ALA A 81 2.93 12.47 1.27
CA ALA A 81 2.20 12.03 2.47
C ALA A 81 3.15 11.80 3.66
N VAL A 82 4.26 11.10 3.44
CA VAL A 82 5.28 10.83 4.48
C VAL A 82 6.01 12.10 4.93
N SER A 83 6.24 13.04 4.01
CA SER A 83 6.86 14.34 4.35
C SER A 83 5.92 15.24 5.14
N ALA A 84 4.62 15.14 4.91
CA ALA A 84 3.61 15.86 5.68
C ALA A 84 3.46 15.31 7.11
N ALA A 85 3.62 13.99 7.28
CA ALA A 85 3.52 13.31 8.57
C ALA A 85 4.67 12.30 8.77
N PRO A 86 5.88 12.77 9.13
CA PRO A 86 7.01 11.89 9.37
C PRO A 86 6.77 11.01 10.60
N GLY A 87 7.12 9.74 10.52
CA GLY A 87 6.85 8.76 11.57
C GLY A 87 5.44 8.17 11.51
N LEU A 88 4.75 8.27 10.37
CA LEU A 88 3.49 7.57 10.14
C LEU A 88 3.71 6.05 10.04
N LEU A 89 2.78 5.25 10.54
CA LEU A 89 2.82 3.81 10.33
C LEU A 89 2.43 3.46 8.89
N GLN A 90 3.11 2.48 8.30
CA GLN A 90 2.82 1.99 6.95
C GLN A 90 1.37 1.47 6.81
N SER A 91 0.77 0.99 7.90
CA SER A 91 -0.65 0.61 7.96
C SER A 91 -1.61 1.79 7.90
N GLU A 92 -1.20 2.96 8.36
CA GLU A 92 -1.99 4.20 8.34
C GLU A 92 -1.93 4.88 6.97
N ILE A 93 -0.89 4.60 6.18
CA ILE A 93 -0.78 5.13 4.81
C ILE A 93 -1.72 4.42 3.84
N TYR A 94 -1.99 3.12 4.00
CA TYR A 94 -2.82 2.38 3.02
C TYR A 94 -4.23 2.97 2.84
N PRO A 95 -4.95 3.39 3.91
CA PRO A 95 -6.23 4.08 3.78
C PRO A 95 -6.19 5.41 3.02
N GLU A 96 -5.06 6.10 2.97
CA GLU A 96 -4.92 7.38 2.25
C GLU A 96 -4.82 7.18 0.72
N PHE A 97 -4.53 5.95 0.29
CA PHE A 97 -4.34 5.57 -1.12
C PHE A 97 -5.32 4.46 -1.52
N PRO A 98 -6.64 4.73 -1.53
CA PRO A 98 -7.66 3.72 -1.85
C PRO A 98 -7.59 3.24 -3.30
N ASP A 99 -7.05 4.05 -4.20
CA ASP A 99 -6.92 3.74 -5.63
C ASP A 99 -5.83 2.70 -5.93
N TYR A 100 -5.01 2.34 -4.93
CA TYR A 100 -3.86 1.45 -5.09
C TYR A 100 -3.97 0.23 -4.19
N THR A 101 -3.62 -0.92 -4.76
CA THR A 101 -3.57 -2.17 -3.99
C THR A 101 -2.42 -2.13 -2.97
N ARG A 102 -2.60 -2.84 -1.85
CA ARG A 102 -1.57 -2.97 -0.81
C ARG A 102 -0.22 -3.46 -1.36
N LYS A 103 -0.23 -4.35 -2.36
CA LYS A 103 0.98 -4.87 -3.00
C LYS A 103 1.69 -3.78 -3.81
N GLN A 104 0.95 -2.96 -4.55
CA GLN A 104 1.51 -1.82 -5.28
C GLN A 104 2.12 -0.80 -4.32
N LEU A 105 1.43 -0.45 -3.23
CA LEU A 105 1.92 0.46 -2.20
C LEU A 105 3.18 -0.09 -1.51
N GLN A 106 3.22 -1.38 -1.18
CA GLN A 106 4.41 -2.03 -0.63
C GLN A 106 5.59 -2.03 -1.60
N GLN A 107 5.33 -2.27 -2.88
CA GLN A 107 6.36 -2.25 -3.92
C GLN A 107 6.89 -0.83 -4.13
N ALA A 108 6.02 0.18 -4.16
CA ALA A 108 6.40 1.59 -4.27
C ALA A 108 7.23 2.04 -3.05
N LEU A 109 6.80 1.69 -1.83
CA LEU A 109 7.56 2.00 -0.61
C LEU A 109 8.94 1.32 -0.58
N ARG A 110 9.06 0.10 -1.10
CA ARG A 110 10.37 -0.56 -1.27
C ARG A 110 11.23 0.16 -2.29
N LYS A 111 10.69 0.52 -3.45
CA LYS A 111 11.42 1.29 -4.46
C LYS A 111 11.94 2.62 -3.90
N LEU A 112 11.11 3.32 -3.12
CA LEU A 112 11.49 4.57 -2.46
C LEU A 112 12.60 4.40 -1.42
N GLU A 113 12.56 3.28 -0.68
CA GLU A 113 13.62 2.91 0.26
C GLU A 113 14.93 2.55 -0.46
N ASP A 114 14.85 1.75 -1.52
CA ASP A 114 15.99 1.35 -2.36
C ASP A 114 16.61 2.57 -3.07
N ALA A 115 15.79 3.54 -3.46
CA ALA A 115 16.21 4.82 -4.02
C ALA A 115 16.77 5.80 -2.96
N GLY A 116 16.69 5.45 -1.67
CA GLY A 116 17.16 6.29 -0.58
C GLY A 116 16.32 7.54 -0.34
N ALA A 117 15.09 7.62 -0.88
CA ALA A 117 14.17 8.74 -0.70
C ALA A 117 13.29 8.61 0.56
N LEU A 118 13.20 7.40 1.12
CA LEU A 118 12.39 7.09 2.28
C LEU A 118 13.14 6.11 3.20
N ARG A 119 13.01 6.28 4.52
CA ARG A 119 13.50 5.30 5.51
C ARG A 119 12.33 4.58 6.18
N ARG A 120 12.50 3.28 6.38
CA ARG A 120 11.53 2.42 7.05
C ARG A 120 12.14 1.89 8.35
N GLU A 121 11.48 2.13 9.47
CA GLU A 121 11.90 1.60 10.78
C GLU A 121 10.87 0.61 11.31
N LYS A 122 11.30 -0.59 11.72
CA LYS A 122 10.36 -1.62 12.18
C LYS A 122 9.82 -1.28 13.57
N GLN A 123 8.51 -1.13 13.69
CA GLN A 123 7.82 -0.95 14.96
C GLN A 123 6.72 -2.01 15.14
N GLY A 124 7.00 -3.00 16.01
CA GLY A 124 6.09 -4.12 16.25
C GLY A 124 5.86 -4.96 14.99
N SER A 125 4.60 -5.00 14.52
CA SER A 125 4.16 -5.71 13.31
C SER A 125 4.13 -4.84 12.04
N SER A 126 4.48 -3.55 12.15
CA SER A 126 4.44 -2.58 11.05
C SER A 126 5.76 -1.84 10.92
N TYR A 127 5.84 -0.89 9.98
CA TYR A 127 7.00 -0.03 9.75
C TYR A 127 6.59 1.43 9.89
N LEU A 128 7.38 2.22 10.60
CA LEU A 128 7.33 3.68 10.57
C LEU A 128 8.01 4.17 9.29
N LEU A 129 7.42 5.19 8.68
CA LEU A 129 7.88 5.79 7.45
C LEU A 129 8.44 7.18 7.74
N PHE A 130 9.66 7.44 7.29
CA PHE A 130 10.32 8.73 7.43
C PHE A 130 10.83 9.21 6.07
N PRO A 131 10.75 10.52 5.77
CA PRO A 131 11.44 11.06 4.62
C PRO A 131 12.94 10.87 4.79
N ALA A 132 13.65 10.60 3.69
CA ALA A 132 15.11 10.68 3.73
C ALA A 132 15.55 12.15 3.75
N GLU A 133 16.48 12.47 4.64
CA GLU A 133 17.15 13.77 4.71
C GLU A 133 18.12 13.99 3.54
#